data_AF-A0A936FZ59-F1
#
_entry.id   AF-A0A936FZ59-F1
#
_cell.length_a   1.000
_cell.length_b   1.000
_cell.length_c   1.000
_cell.angle_alpha   90.00
_cell.angle_beta   90.00
_cell.angle_gamma   90.00
#
_symmetry.space_group_name_H-M   'P 1'
#
loop_
_entity.id
_entity.type
_entity.pdbx_description
1 polymer ?
#
loop_
_entity_poly.entity_id
_entity_poly.type
_entity_poly.pdbx_seq_one_letter_code
_entity_poly.pdbx_strand_id
1 'polypeptide(L)'
;MTTVLTMGQPDNWLDSMMQWQINPTDRLVDFYLSGGAMISKDNRVPYIGHVEVTTPQLARQKIIDYHRKGVKYVKIYYRMKEPEFSTVVKVADSLKMPVFGHIGDMSLEYPSISYALNKGVKNIEHITVLGNNFFTTQNERNDFTDNFVNTYGALNSEPKIIEYFLEQFRYLKKINKKKKPSL
;
A
#
# COMPACT_ATOMS: atom_id res chain seq x y z
N MET A 1 8.76 15.96 17.31
CA MET A 1 8.98 14.71 16.56
C MET A 1 10.46 14.39 16.67
N THR A 2 10.82 13.20 17.16
CA THR A 2 12.23 12.79 17.38
C THR A 2 12.67 11.71 16.41
N THR A 3 11.74 11.06 15.72
CA THR A 3 11.98 9.89 14.88
C THR A 3 11.09 9.95 13.65
N VAL A 4 11.62 9.53 12.49
CA VAL A 4 10.93 9.46 11.22
C VAL A 4 11.19 8.10 10.57
N LEU A 5 10.12 7.45 10.11
CA LEU A 5 10.19 6.30 9.21
C LEU A 5 9.81 6.76 7.80
N THR A 6 10.70 6.58 6.83
CA THR A 6 10.35 6.81 5.42
C THR A 6 9.52 5.66 4.88
N MET A 7 8.59 5.97 3.97
CA MET A 7 7.63 5.02 3.41
C MET A 7 7.65 5.03 1.87
N GLY A 8 8.85 5.01 1.28
CA GLY A 8 9.06 5.08 -0.16
C GLY A 8 9.85 6.33 -0.57
N GLN A 9 11.17 6.25 -0.51
CA GLN A 9 12.08 7.27 -1.04
C GLN A 9 12.71 6.82 -2.38
N PRO A 10 13.19 7.76 -3.21
CA PRO A 10 13.98 7.42 -4.38
C PRO A 10 15.24 6.62 -4.03
N ASP A 11 15.54 5.58 -4.81
CA ASP A 11 16.69 4.69 -4.58
C ASP A 11 18.03 5.44 -4.63
N ASN A 12 18.13 6.47 -5.47
CA ASN A 12 19.32 7.30 -5.57
C ASN A 12 19.55 8.22 -4.35
N TRP A 13 18.57 8.37 -3.46
CA TRP A 13 18.73 9.11 -2.20
C TRP A 13 19.16 8.19 -1.05
N LEU A 14 19.02 6.87 -1.22
CA LEU A 14 19.16 5.90 -0.14
C LEU A 14 20.52 6.00 0.55
N ASP A 15 21.62 6.10 -0.19
CA ASP A 15 22.96 6.11 0.40
C ASP A 15 23.20 7.37 1.25
N SER A 16 22.69 8.53 0.82
CA SER A 16 22.76 9.77 1.61
C SER A 16 21.90 9.68 2.88
N MET A 17 20.69 9.13 2.77
CA MET A 17 19.81 8.96 3.93
C MET A 17 20.33 7.91 4.91
N MET A 18 21.01 6.87 4.42
CA MET A 18 21.67 5.88 5.27
C MET A 18 22.78 6.52 6.11
N GLN A 19 23.52 7.49 5.56
CA GLN A 19 24.50 8.25 6.34
C GLN A 19 23.86 9.02 7.50
N TRP A 20 22.65 9.56 7.32
CA TRP A 20 21.90 10.21 8.40
C TRP A 20 21.40 9.20 9.44
N GLN A 21 20.95 8.02 9.01
CA GLN A 21 20.49 6.96 9.92
C GLN A 21 21.62 6.44 10.82
N ILE A 22 22.85 6.29 10.30
CA ILE A 22 23.98 5.71 11.07
C ILE A 22 24.77 6.74 11.87
N ASN A 23 24.58 8.05 11.61
CA ASN A 23 25.23 9.14 12.32
C ASN A 23 24.18 10.06 13.00
N PRO A 24 23.46 9.57 14.02
CA PRO A 24 22.46 10.38 14.71
C PRO A 24 23.09 11.57 15.43
N THR A 25 22.37 12.69 15.49
CA THR A 25 22.78 13.91 16.19
C THR A 25 21.62 14.46 17.01
N ASP A 26 21.89 15.25 18.04
CA ASP A 26 20.88 15.90 18.89
C ASP A 26 20.06 16.99 18.18
N ARG A 27 20.48 17.40 16.97
CA ARG A 27 19.84 18.44 16.16
C ARG A 27 18.90 17.90 15.09
N LEU A 28 18.94 16.59 14.82
CA LEU A 28 18.15 15.95 13.77
C LEU A 28 17.29 14.84 14.37
N VAL A 29 16.27 14.43 13.62
CA VAL A 29 15.45 13.27 13.96
C VAL A 29 16.19 11.98 13.61
N ASP A 30 15.91 10.92 14.35
CA ASP A 30 16.35 9.58 13.98
C ASP A 30 15.63 9.12 12.71
N PHE A 31 16.39 8.77 11.69
CA PHE A 31 15.85 8.24 10.45
C PHE A 31 15.79 6.72 10.47
N TYR A 32 14.66 6.19 10.04
CA TYR A 32 14.46 4.78 9.76
C TYR A 32 13.98 4.65 8.31
N LEU A 33 14.62 3.77 7.55
CA LEU A 33 14.41 3.71 6.11
C LEU A 33 13.67 2.44 5.68
N SER A 34 12.77 2.58 4.70
CA SER A 34 12.10 1.45 4.02
C SER A 34 12.66 1.14 2.62
N GLY A 35 13.53 1.99 2.09
CA GLY A 35 13.84 2.04 0.66
C GLY A 35 12.65 2.54 -0.17
N GLY A 36 12.73 2.36 -1.48
CA GLY A 36 11.62 2.67 -2.38
C GLY A 36 10.41 1.76 -2.17
N ALA A 37 9.22 2.27 -2.49
CA ALA A 37 7.99 1.49 -2.43
C ALA A 37 7.93 0.51 -3.60
N MET A 38 7.89 -0.77 -3.30
CA MET A 38 7.94 -1.84 -4.30
C MET A 38 6.64 -1.90 -5.11
N ILE A 39 6.80 -2.03 -6.43
CA ILE A 39 5.71 -2.28 -7.38
C ILE A 39 6.13 -3.37 -8.37
N SER A 40 5.15 -4.12 -8.89
CA SER A 40 5.37 -4.99 -10.05
C SER A 40 5.38 -4.16 -11.35
N LYS A 41 5.76 -4.80 -12.47
CA LYS A 41 5.64 -4.18 -13.79
C LYS A 41 4.21 -3.74 -14.04
N ASP A 42 4.05 -2.51 -14.50
CA ASP A 42 2.76 -1.90 -14.82
C ASP A 42 2.95 -0.88 -15.96
N ASN A 43 1.87 -0.52 -16.65
CA ASN A 43 1.89 0.32 -17.85
C ASN A 43 2.14 1.80 -17.55
N ARG A 44 2.04 2.22 -16.28
CA ARG A 44 2.27 3.61 -15.88
C ARG A 44 3.73 3.83 -15.51
N VAL A 45 4.27 4.99 -15.88
CA VAL A 45 5.58 5.46 -15.40
C VAL A 45 5.60 5.44 -13.87
N PRO A 46 6.57 4.76 -13.23
CA PRO A 46 6.70 4.77 -11.78
C PRO A 46 6.97 6.18 -11.24
N TYR A 47 6.35 6.51 -10.11
CA TYR A 47 6.76 7.66 -9.31
C TYR A 47 8.20 7.46 -8.82
N ILE A 48 8.97 8.53 -8.64
CA ILE A 48 10.40 8.45 -8.30
C ILE A 48 10.69 7.69 -6.99
N GLY A 49 9.74 7.68 -6.05
CA GLY A 49 9.83 6.94 -4.79
C GLY A 49 9.43 5.46 -4.90
N HIS A 50 9.06 5.00 -6.10
CA HIS A 50 8.73 3.60 -6.36
C HIS A 50 9.90 2.86 -7.00
N VAL A 51 10.02 1.58 -6.67
CA VAL A 51 11.00 0.68 -7.27
C VAL A 51 10.25 -0.45 -7.95
N GLU A 52 10.42 -0.53 -9.27
CA GLU A 52 9.82 -1.58 -10.08
C GLU A 52 10.66 -2.86 -9.99
N VAL A 53 10.03 -3.95 -9.54
CA VAL A 53 10.60 -5.30 -9.53
C VAL A 53 9.75 -6.16 -10.47
N THR A 54 10.32 -6.53 -11.62
CA THR A 54 9.54 -7.13 -12.71
C THR A 54 9.48 -8.65 -12.67
N THR A 55 10.19 -9.28 -11.74
CA THR A 55 10.21 -10.74 -11.54
C THR A 55 10.41 -11.07 -10.05
N PRO A 56 10.04 -12.28 -9.60
CA PRO A 56 10.34 -12.76 -8.23
C PRO A 56 11.82 -12.69 -7.87
N GLN A 57 12.71 -12.98 -8.84
CA GLN A 57 14.15 -12.98 -8.61
C GLN A 57 14.66 -11.56 -8.34
N LEU A 58 14.21 -10.58 -9.13
CA LEU A 58 14.55 -9.18 -8.90
C LEU A 58 13.94 -8.66 -7.58
N ALA A 59 12.71 -9.08 -7.26
CA ALA A 59 12.06 -8.73 -6.01
C ALA A 59 12.83 -9.26 -4.79
N ARG A 60 13.25 -10.54 -4.83
CA ARG A 60 14.13 -11.15 -3.82
C ARG A 60 15.45 -10.38 -3.70
N GLN A 61 16.13 -10.14 -4.82
CA GLN A 61 17.45 -9.53 -4.81
C GLN A 61 17.41 -8.12 -4.22
N LYS A 62 16.40 -7.32 -4.59
CA LYS A 62 16.25 -5.96 -4.07
C LYS A 62 16.04 -5.94 -2.56
N ILE A 63 15.26 -6.85 -1.99
CA ILE A 63 15.09 -6.96 -0.52
C ILE A 63 16.42 -7.35 0.16
N ILE A 64 17.17 -8.30 -0.42
CA ILE A 64 18.50 -8.68 0.09
C ILE A 64 19.47 -7.50 0.04
N ASP A 65 19.46 -6.72 -1.04
CA ASP A 65 20.34 -5.55 -1.19
C ASP A 65 20.00 -4.45 -0.18
N TYR A 66 18.71 -4.18 0.02
CA TYR A 66 18.24 -3.27 1.07
C TYR A 66 18.69 -3.72 2.46
N HIS A 67 18.48 -5.00 2.79
CA HIS A 67 18.92 -5.57 4.06
C HIS A 67 20.43 -5.41 4.27
N ARG A 68 21.25 -5.73 3.24
CA ARG A 68 22.71 -5.59 3.29
C ARG A 68 23.16 -4.14 3.50
N LYS A 69 22.40 -3.18 2.96
CA LYS A 69 22.64 -1.74 3.19
C LYS A 69 22.20 -1.26 4.58
N GLY A 70 21.52 -2.09 5.38
CA GLY A 70 21.02 -1.71 6.71
C GLY A 70 19.65 -1.05 6.70
N VAL A 71 18.89 -1.15 5.60
CA VAL A 71 17.46 -0.82 5.56
C VAL A 71 16.72 -1.80 6.47
N LYS A 72 15.84 -1.29 7.32
CA LYS A 72 15.17 -2.09 8.37
C LYS A 72 13.73 -2.48 8.02
N TYR A 73 13.10 -1.77 7.10
CA TYR A 73 11.70 -1.93 6.76
C TYR A 73 11.51 -2.12 5.26
N VAL A 74 10.34 -2.63 4.87
CA VAL A 74 9.97 -2.80 3.46
C VAL A 74 8.65 -2.08 3.22
N LYS A 75 8.59 -1.27 2.15
CA LYS A 75 7.34 -0.67 1.69
C LYS A 75 6.84 -1.38 0.44
N ILE A 76 5.58 -1.83 0.48
CA ILE A 76 4.83 -2.32 -0.68
C ILE A 76 3.79 -1.27 -1.06
N TYR A 77 3.68 -0.98 -2.35
CA TYR A 77 2.63 -0.14 -2.91
C TYR A 77 1.55 -0.99 -3.58
N TYR A 78 0.33 -0.44 -3.77
CA TYR A 78 -0.82 -1.24 -4.20
C TYR A 78 -0.60 -1.90 -5.57
N ARG A 79 0.29 -1.35 -6.40
CA ARG A 79 0.62 -1.87 -7.73
C ARG A 79 1.44 -3.15 -7.73
N MET A 80 1.78 -3.69 -6.56
CA MET A 80 2.51 -4.95 -6.43
C MET A 80 1.57 -6.15 -6.65
N LYS A 81 1.95 -7.06 -7.55
CA LYS A 81 1.17 -8.22 -7.98
C LYS A 81 1.90 -9.52 -7.64
N GLU A 82 1.19 -10.63 -7.71
CA GLU A 82 1.84 -11.94 -7.73
C GLU A 82 2.54 -12.18 -9.07
N PRO A 83 3.67 -12.91 -9.12
CA PRO A 83 4.33 -13.61 -8.01
C PRO A 83 5.30 -12.77 -7.15
N GLU A 84 5.53 -11.50 -7.47
CA GLU A 84 6.51 -10.66 -6.75
C GLU A 84 6.06 -10.33 -5.32
N PHE A 85 4.77 -10.08 -5.12
CA PHE A 85 4.18 -9.75 -3.83
C PHE A 85 4.51 -10.82 -2.77
N SER A 86 4.16 -12.09 -3.02
CA SER A 86 4.49 -13.17 -2.08
C SER A 86 5.99 -13.33 -1.91
N THR A 87 6.79 -13.05 -2.94
CA THR A 87 8.24 -13.15 -2.85
C THR A 87 8.83 -12.10 -1.92
N VAL A 88 8.40 -10.83 -2.04
CA VAL A 88 8.84 -9.76 -1.14
C VAL A 88 8.45 -10.06 0.30
N VAL A 89 7.19 -10.43 0.55
CA VAL A 89 6.71 -10.70 1.91
C VAL A 89 7.49 -11.85 2.55
N LYS A 90 7.71 -12.96 1.83
CA LYS A 90 8.47 -14.12 2.34
C LYS A 90 9.94 -13.79 2.61
N VAL A 91 10.60 -13.08 1.69
CA VAL A 91 12.02 -12.74 1.86
C VAL A 91 12.21 -11.72 2.99
N ALA A 92 11.34 -10.71 3.07
CA ALA A 92 11.35 -9.74 4.16
C ALA A 92 11.15 -10.41 5.52
N ASP A 93 10.19 -11.34 5.64
CA ASP A 93 9.96 -12.11 6.85
C ASP A 93 11.19 -12.95 7.26
N SER A 94 11.82 -13.62 6.29
CA SER A 94 13.04 -14.41 6.54
C SER A 94 14.23 -13.57 7.04
N LEU A 95 14.25 -12.28 6.68
CA LEU A 95 15.25 -11.30 7.10
C LEU A 95 14.78 -10.43 8.28
N LYS A 96 13.60 -10.74 8.85
CA LYS A 96 12.98 -10.01 9.97
C LYS A 96 12.78 -8.51 9.68
N MET A 97 12.51 -8.16 8.41
CA MET A 97 12.20 -6.80 7.99
C MET A 97 10.69 -6.58 7.99
N PRO A 98 10.12 -5.73 8.87
CA PRO A 98 8.69 -5.50 8.87
C PRO A 98 8.21 -4.86 7.57
N VAL A 99 7.10 -5.38 7.05
CA VAL A 99 6.48 -4.90 5.81
C VAL A 99 5.36 -3.92 6.12
N PHE A 100 5.39 -2.76 5.46
CA PHE A 100 4.34 -1.75 5.43
C PHE A 100 3.69 -1.73 4.05
N GLY A 101 2.37 -1.83 3.99
CA GLY A 101 1.62 -1.92 2.75
C GLY A 101 0.70 -0.72 2.56
N HIS A 102 0.84 0.01 1.45
CA HIS A 102 -0.29 0.73 0.86
C HIS A 102 -1.04 -0.29 0.01
N ILE A 103 -2.12 -0.87 0.54
CA ILE A 103 -2.83 -2.00 -0.07
C ILE A 103 -4.29 -1.64 -0.33
N GLY A 104 -4.81 -2.09 -1.47
CA GLY A 104 -6.18 -1.88 -1.88
C GLY A 104 -6.37 -0.51 -2.52
N ASP A 105 -6.46 -0.48 -3.84
CA ASP A 105 -6.90 0.72 -4.58
C ASP A 105 -8.33 0.52 -5.09
N MET A 106 -8.81 1.43 -5.93
CA MET A 106 -10.10 1.32 -6.61
C MET A 106 -10.17 0.18 -7.63
N SER A 107 -9.06 -0.50 -7.95
CA SER A 107 -9.01 -1.66 -8.84
C SER A 107 -9.00 -3.00 -8.09
N LEU A 108 -9.71 -3.99 -8.63
CA LEU A 108 -9.73 -5.38 -8.17
C LEU A 108 -8.56 -6.22 -8.71
N GLU A 109 -7.76 -5.66 -9.61
CA GLU A 109 -6.58 -6.33 -10.19
C GLU A 109 -5.46 -6.54 -9.16
N TYR A 110 -5.44 -5.72 -8.12
CA TYR A 110 -4.38 -5.68 -7.12
C TYR A 110 -4.80 -6.36 -5.82
N PRO A 111 -3.83 -6.83 -5.00
CA PRO A 111 -4.11 -7.44 -3.71
C PRO A 111 -5.03 -6.59 -2.82
N SER A 112 -6.01 -7.25 -2.20
CA SER A 112 -6.83 -6.66 -1.14
C SER A 112 -6.08 -6.63 0.20
N ILE A 113 -6.54 -5.81 1.13
CA ILE A 113 -6.04 -5.76 2.51
C ILE A 113 -6.17 -7.13 3.17
N SER A 114 -7.32 -7.80 3.02
CA SER A 114 -7.51 -9.16 3.57
C SER A 114 -6.51 -10.16 3.00
N TYR A 115 -6.22 -10.08 1.69
CA TYR A 115 -5.19 -10.90 1.06
C TYR A 115 -3.81 -10.62 1.65
N ALA A 116 -3.43 -9.35 1.77
CA ALA A 116 -2.13 -8.94 2.30
C ALA A 116 -1.95 -9.35 3.78
N LEU A 117 -2.99 -9.19 4.61
CA LEU A 117 -3.02 -9.64 6.00
C LEU A 117 -2.79 -11.17 6.07
N ASN A 118 -3.48 -11.95 5.25
CA ASN A 118 -3.32 -13.41 5.17
C ASN A 118 -1.92 -13.85 4.71
N LYS A 119 -1.21 -12.99 3.97
CA LYS A 119 0.18 -13.22 3.56
C LYS A 119 1.21 -12.81 4.61
N GLY A 120 0.79 -12.13 5.69
CA GLY A 120 1.66 -11.71 6.78
C GLY A 120 2.03 -10.22 6.78
N VAL A 121 1.44 -9.40 5.92
CA VAL A 121 1.61 -7.93 5.98
C VAL A 121 0.80 -7.39 7.14
N LYS A 122 1.45 -6.98 8.23
CA LYS A 122 0.79 -6.54 9.48
C LYS A 122 0.59 -5.03 9.59
N ASN A 123 1.35 -4.24 8.85
CA ASN A 123 1.30 -2.79 8.91
C ASN A 123 0.65 -2.26 7.62
N ILE A 124 -0.58 -1.76 7.71
CA ILE A 124 -1.34 -1.23 6.58
C ILE A 124 -1.46 0.28 6.71
N GLU A 125 -1.07 0.99 5.66
CA GLU A 125 -1.09 2.44 5.57
C GLU A 125 -2.34 2.92 4.80
N HIS A 126 -2.71 4.19 4.99
CA HIS A 126 -3.83 4.85 4.30
C HIS A 126 -5.20 4.20 4.52
N ILE A 127 -5.69 4.17 5.75
CA ILE A 127 -6.99 3.55 6.11
C ILE A 127 -8.19 4.08 5.29
N THR A 128 -8.06 5.22 4.62
CA THR A 128 -9.07 5.77 3.69
C THR A 128 -9.47 4.79 2.59
N VAL A 129 -8.57 3.90 2.16
CA VAL A 129 -8.88 2.88 1.13
C VAL A 129 -9.52 1.61 1.71
N LEU A 130 -9.76 1.55 3.02
CA LEU A 130 -10.34 0.38 3.67
C LEU A 130 -11.74 0.04 3.11
N GLY A 131 -12.55 1.06 2.81
CA GLY A 131 -13.89 0.87 2.24
C GLY A 131 -13.88 0.06 0.94
N ASN A 132 -12.87 0.30 0.08
CA ASN A 132 -12.71 -0.41 -1.20
C ASN A 132 -12.59 -1.93 -1.01
N ASN A 133 -12.04 -2.36 0.12
CA ASN A 133 -11.75 -3.77 0.38
C ASN A 133 -12.99 -4.59 0.74
N PHE A 134 -14.13 -3.95 0.96
CA PHE A 134 -15.39 -4.65 1.18
C PHE A 134 -16.18 -4.89 -0.10
N PHE A 135 -15.79 -4.28 -1.22
CA PHE A 135 -16.34 -4.64 -2.52
C PHE A 135 -15.51 -5.77 -3.13
N THR A 136 -16.12 -6.94 -3.23
CA THR A 136 -15.47 -8.19 -3.65
C THR A 136 -15.65 -8.50 -5.13
N THR A 137 -16.58 -7.81 -5.79
CA THR A 137 -16.87 -7.97 -7.22
C THR A 137 -16.91 -6.63 -7.94
N GLN A 138 -16.69 -6.64 -9.26
CA GLN A 138 -16.78 -5.43 -10.07
C GLN A 138 -18.20 -4.87 -10.06
N ASN A 139 -19.22 -5.74 -10.05
CA ASN A 139 -20.62 -5.32 -9.99
C ASN A 139 -20.93 -4.55 -8.70
N GLU A 140 -20.46 -5.02 -7.53
CA GLU A 140 -20.65 -4.29 -6.27
C GLU A 140 -20.02 -2.88 -6.29
N ARG A 141 -18.85 -2.74 -6.96
CA ARG A 141 -18.19 -1.44 -7.14
C ARG A 141 -18.94 -0.54 -8.12
N ASN A 142 -19.41 -1.10 -9.23
CA ASN A 142 -20.20 -0.36 -10.22
C ASN A 142 -21.50 0.12 -9.60
N ASP A 143 -22.24 -0.77 -8.92
CA ASP A 143 -23.48 -0.45 -8.22
C ASP A 143 -23.28 0.69 -7.20
N PHE A 144 -22.19 0.63 -6.41
CA PHE A 144 -21.85 1.69 -5.48
C PHE A 144 -21.51 3.00 -6.22
N THR A 145 -20.69 2.92 -7.26
CA THR A 145 -20.22 4.10 -8.01
C THR A 145 -21.37 4.79 -8.71
N ASP A 146 -22.26 4.04 -9.36
CA ASP A 146 -23.46 4.56 -10.00
C ASP A 146 -24.40 5.16 -8.96
N ASN A 147 -24.58 4.51 -7.80
CA ASN A 147 -25.38 5.07 -6.72
C ASN A 147 -24.79 6.39 -6.20
N PHE A 148 -23.47 6.45 -6.04
CA PHE A 148 -22.77 7.65 -5.61
C PHE A 148 -22.94 8.78 -6.63
N VAL A 149 -22.64 8.52 -7.90
CA VAL A 149 -22.71 9.54 -8.97
C VAL A 149 -24.13 10.07 -9.14
N ASN A 150 -25.14 9.20 -9.08
CA ASN A 150 -26.53 9.60 -9.17
C ASN A 150 -27.01 10.43 -7.96
N THR A 151 -26.38 10.27 -6.80
CA THR A 151 -26.78 10.96 -5.56
C THR A 151 -25.99 12.25 -5.34
N TYR A 152 -24.69 12.23 -5.62
CA TYR A 152 -23.74 13.27 -5.22
C TYR A 152 -22.99 13.91 -6.40
N GLY A 153 -23.18 13.41 -7.63
CA GLY A 153 -22.49 13.89 -8.83
C GLY A 153 -21.16 13.21 -9.14
N ALA A 154 -20.51 13.63 -10.22
CA ALA A 154 -19.30 12.99 -10.76
C ALA A 154 -18.06 13.13 -9.84
N LEU A 155 -17.15 12.15 -9.95
CA LEU A 155 -15.85 12.12 -9.25
C LEU A 155 -14.81 12.99 -9.97
N ASN A 156 -15.04 14.29 -10.02
CA ASN A 156 -14.21 15.24 -10.78
C ASN A 156 -13.46 16.26 -9.92
N SER A 157 -13.43 16.07 -8.60
CA SER A 157 -12.71 16.94 -7.66
C SER A 157 -12.23 16.16 -6.44
N GLU A 158 -11.21 16.67 -5.77
CA GLU A 158 -10.69 16.07 -4.53
C GLU A 158 -11.76 15.95 -3.43
N PRO A 159 -12.59 16.97 -3.14
CA PRO A 159 -13.68 16.83 -2.19
C PRO A 159 -14.65 15.69 -2.55
N LYS A 160 -14.93 15.49 -3.84
CA LYS A 160 -15.80 14.38 -4.30
C LYS A 160 -15.16 13.01 -4.10
N ILE A 161 -13.84 12.90 -4.24
CA ILE A 161 -13.11 11.66 -3.96
C ILE A 161 -13.13 11.34 -2.45
N ILE A 162 -12.98 12.35 -1.59
CA ILE A 162 -13.08 12.18 -0.14
C ILE A 162 -14.52 11.74 0.24
N GLU A 163 -15.53 12.42 -0.30
CA GLU A 163 -16.94 12.06 -0.10
C GLU A 163 -17.21 10.62 -0.58
N TYR A 164 -16.64 10.21 -1.73
CA TYR A 164 -16.72 8.85 -2.24
C TYR A 164 -16.18 7.83 -1.24
N PHE A 165 -14.98 8.04 -0.69
CA PHE A 165 -14.42 7.12 0.31
C PHE A 165 -15.28 7.02 1.58
N LEU A 166 -15.80 8.14 2.07
CA LEU A 166 -16.65 8.15 3.26
C LEU A 166 -17.99 7.44 3.03
N GLU A 167 -18.59 7.64 1.84
CA GLU A 167 -19.89 7.07 1.49
C GLU A 167 -19.85 5.54 1.33
N GLN A 168 -18.68 4.95 1.06
CA GLN A 168 -18.50 3.50 1.04
C GLN A 168 -18.95 2.87 2.36
N PHE A 169 -18.52 3.41 3.50
CA PHE A 169 -18.87 2.85 4.82
C PHE A 169 -20.37 2.90 5.09
N ARG A 170 -21.04 3.99 4.70
CA ARG A 170 -22.50 4.13 4.81
C ARG A 170 -23.23 3.16 3.90
N TYR A 171 -22.79 3.03 2.65
CA TYR A 171 -23.36 2.11 1.67
C TYR A 171 -23.23 0.65 2.12
N LEU A 172 -22.06 0.25 2.59
CA LEU A 172 -21.78 -1.08 3.14
C LEU A 172 -22.71 -1.43 4.31
N LYS A 173 -22.97 -0.46 5.21
CA LYS A 173 -23.94 -0.64 6.30
C LYS A 173 -25.36 -0.88 5.77
N LYS A 174 -25.77 -0.18 4.70
CA LYS A 174 -27.11 -0.33 4.10
C LYS A 174 -27.29 -1.70 3.44
N ILE A 175 -26.30 -2.16 2.66
CA ILE A 175 -26.38 -3.48 2.00
C ILE A 175 -26.34 -4.63 3.01
N ASN A 176 -25.52 -4.52 4.06
CA ASN A 176 -25.43 -5.56 5.09
C ASN A 176 -26.70 -5.68 5.92
N LYS A 177 -27.44 -4.58 6.11
CA LYS A 177 -28.79 -4.62 6.70
C LYS A 177 -29.80 -5.34 5.80
N LYS A 178 -29.72 -5.16 4.48
CA LYS A 178 -30.60 -5.87 3.53
C LYS A 178 -30.29 -7.37 3.42
N LYS A 179 -29.04 -7.78 3.63
CA LYS A 179 -28.60 -9.19 3.59
C LYS A 179 -28.96 -9.97 4.86
N LYS A 180 -29.31 -9.32 5.97
CA LYS A 180 -29.85 -10.00 7.15
C LYS A 180 -31.38 -10.07 7.01
N PRO A 181 -31.99 -11.26 6.85
CA PRO A 181 -33.44 -11.36 6.95
C PRO A 181 -33.86 -10.89 8.34
N SER A 182 -34.98 -10.16 8.41
CA SER A 182 -35.67 -9.89 9.66
C SER A 182 -35.98 -11.23 10.33
N LEU A 183 -35.41 -11.45 11.51
CA LEU A 183 -35.79 -12.54 12.41
C LEU A 183 -37.25 -12.40 12.82
#